data_AF-A0A1I2W2G9-F1
#
_entry.id   AF-A0A1I2W2G9-F1
#
_cell.length_a   1.000
_cell.length_b   1.000
_cell.length_c   1.000
_cell.angle_alpha   90.00
_cell.angle_beta   90.00
_cell.angle_gamma   90.00
#
_symmetry.space_group_name_H-M   'P 1'
#
loop_
_entity.id
_entity.type
_entity.pdbx_description
1 polymer ?
#
loop_
_entity_poly.entity_id
_entity_poly.type
_entity_poly.pdbx_seq_one_letter_code
_entity_poly.pdbx_strand_id
1 'polypeptide(L)'
;MVRGAQASAAAVLAVMLLGACSSGRVPEPGTSSGQRPEARGPTRSRQPASAPVPSRSVWCRSGEALGRLASRPPSDKTDVVVGPLRWSGLKSWQDGRRTDFGGRTGGGWHYKIGAEIERGSVVTVSVAPEARHRAGLGYGQKEGFTPAAEVTFSACTDSDTVYVGGFFVAGDGRFCLPLDVRVGKAAPRRIVIPVFSGGCPT
;
A
#
# COMPACT_ATOMS: atom_id res chain seq x y z
N MET A 1 -23.77 26.34 -28.61
CA MET A 1 -23.24 26.05 -29.95
C MET A 1 -21.95 26.83 -30.14
N VAL A 2 -20.77 26.19 -30.06
CA VAL A 2 -19.60 26.45 -30.91
C VAL A 2 -18.82 25.14 -30.92
N ARG A 3 -18.61 24.61 -32.12
CA ARG A 3 -17.81 23.41 -32.44
C ARG A 3 -16.33 23.80 -32.53
N GLY A 4 -15.43 22.94 -32.06
CA GLY A 4 -14.00 23.00 -32.38
C GLY A 4 -13.48 21.58 -32.57
N ALA A 5 -13.12 21.25 -33.81
CA ALA A 5 -12.78 19.91 -34.29
C ALA A 5 -11.27 19.63 -34.26
N GLN A 6 -10.97 18.33 -34.07
CA GLN A 6 -9.85 17.50 -34.54
C GLN A 6 -8.54 18.15 -35.05
N ALA A 7 -7.40 17.59 -34.64
CA ALA A 7 -6.55 16.79 -35.55
C ALA A 7 -5.44 16.03 -34.78
N SER A 8 -5.18 14.83 -35.29
CA SER A 8 -4.28 13.78 -34.83
C SER A 8 -2.79 14.06 -35.08
N ALA A 9 -1.91 13.38 -34.35
CA ALA A 9 -0.64 12.91 -34.89
C ALA A 9 -0.20 11.62 -34.17
N ALA A 10 -0.14 10.54 -34.93
CA ALA A 10 0.50 9.29 -34.57
C ALA A 10 2.01 9.41 -34.77
N ALA A 11 2.80 8.72 -33.94
CA ALA A 11 4.14 8.29 -34.32
C ALA A 11 4.47 6.96 -33.64
N VAL A 12 4.61 5.94 -34.48
CA VAL A 12 5.12 4.60 -34.21
C VAL A 12 6.65 4.68 -34.17
N LEU A 13 7.32 3.99 -33.25
CA LEU A 13 8.54 3.24 -33.58
C LEU A 13 8.87 2.20 -32.50
N ALA A 14 9.00 0.96 -32.95
CA ALA A 14 9.45 -0.22 -32.21
C ALA A 14 10.97 -0.38 -32.37
N VAL A 15 11.66 -0.92 -31.36
CA VAL A 15 12.87 -1.76 -31.57
C VAL A 15 12.91 -2.86 -30.51
N MET A 16 12.94 -4.10 -30.99
CA MET A 16 13.20 -5.32 -30.23
C MET A 16 14.70 -5.48 -29.97
N LEU A 17 15.09 -5.97 -28.79
CA LEU A 17 16.39 -6.61 -28.60
C LEU A 17 16.20 -7.93 -27.86
N LEU A 18 16.19 -9.01 -28.64
CA LEU A 18 16.40 -10.40 -28.20
C LEU A 18 17.91 -10.61 -28.04
N GLY A 19 18.35 -10.86 -26.80
CA GLY A 19 19.71 -11.34 -26.50
C GLY A 19 19.65 -12.79 -26.04
N ALA A 20 19.71 -13.74 -26.97
CA ALA A 20 19.91 -15.15 -26.71
C ALA A 20 21.39 -15.50 -26.91
N CYS A 21 22.05 -16.02 -25.88
CA CYS A 21 23.36 -16.65 -26.01
C CYS A 21 23.21 -18.15 -25.75
N SER A 22 23.30 -18.92 -26.84
CA SER A 22 23.35 -20.37 -26.88
C SER A 22 24.71 -20.93 -26.46
N SER A 23 24.66 -22.16 -25.92
CA SER A 23 25.62 -23.28 -26.04
C SER A 23 27.08 -23.01 -25.65
N GLY A 24 27.70 -23.76 -24.74
CA GLY A 24 27.65 -25.21 -24.59
C GLY A 24 29.10 -25.69 -24.55
N ARG A 25 29.53 -26.31 -23.45
CA ARG A 25 30.79 -27.06 -23.38
C ARG A 25 30.57 -28.30 -22.55
N VAL A 26 30.64 -29.44 -23.22
CA VAL A 26 30.91 -30.76 -22.61
C VAL A 26 32.41 -30.99 -22.74
N PRO A 27 33.06 -31.43 -21.65
CA PRO A 27 34.05 -32.49 -21.80
C PRO A 27 33.78 -33.66 -20.84
N GLU A 28 33.82 -34.86 -21.41
CA GLU A 28 33.92 -36.17 -20.77
C GLU A 28 35.42 -36.49 -20.46
N PRO A 29 35.80 -37.67 -19.91
CA PRO A 29 35.81 -37.98 -18.48
C PRO A 29 37.23 -38.35 -17.95
N GLY A 30 37.34 -38.39 -16.62
CA GLY A 30 38.28 -39.27 -15.92
C GLY A 30 39.63 -38.68 -15.52
N THR A 31 39.86 -38.55 -14.21
CA THR A 31 40.96 -39.22 -13.50
C THR A 31 40.66 -39.18 -12.00
N SER A 32 40.62 -40.37 -11.42
CA SER A 32 40.44 -40.65 -10.00
C SER A 32 41.67 -40.20 -9.19
N SER A 33 41.45 -39.48 -8.10
CA SER A 33 42.35 -39.48 -6.94
C SER A 33 41.58 -39.09 -5.70
N GLY A 34 41.62 -39.98 -4.71
CA GLY A 34 40.83 -39.90 -3.49
C GLY A 34 41.16 -38.68 -2.63
N GLN A 35 40.11 -38.05 -2.12
CA GLN A 35 40.19 -37.24 -0.92
C GLN A 35 39.04 -37.60 0.03
N ARG A 36 39.47 -37.89 1.25
CA ARG A 36 38.77 -38.15 2.51
C ARG A 36 37.50 -37.28 2.67
N PRO A 37 36.35 -37.82 3.12
CA PRO A 37 35.18 -37.00 3.43
C PRO A 37 35.43 -36.19 4.70
N GLU A 38 35.80 -34.93 4.53
CA GLU A 38 35.73 -33.92 5.58
C GLU A 38 34.26 -33.48 5.70
N ALA A 39 33.72 -33.58 6.91
CA ALA A 39 32.32 -33.30 7.20
C ALA A 39 31.95 -31.87 6.79
N ARG A 40 31.17 -31.73 5.70
CA ARG A 40 30.54 -30.46 5.33
C ARG A 40 29.55 -30.10 6.43
N GLY A 41 29.93 -29.13 7.26
CA GLY A 41 28.99 -28.43 8.12
C GLY A 41 27.81 -27.91 7.29
N PRO A 42 26.60 -27.83 7.85
CA PRO A 42 25.41 -27.45 7.10
C PRO A 42 25.64 -26.07 6.48
N THR A 43 25.68 -26.03 5.14
CA THR A 43 25.65 -24.79 4.38
C THR A 43 24.33 -24.11 4.73
N ARG A 44 24.40 -23.11 5.61
CA ARG A 44 23.25 -22.30 6.03
C ARG A 44 22.73 -21.64 4.77
N SER A 45 21.69 -22.24 4.18
CA SER A 45 20.98 -21.70 3.04
C SER A 45 20.54 -20.29 3.44
N ARG A 46 21.21 -19.28 2.90
CA ARG A 46 20.96 -17.88 3.20
C ARG A 46 19.65 -17.56 2.52
N GLN A 47 18.55 -17.70 3.26
CA GLN A 47 17.21 -17.38 2.78
C GLN A 47 17.27 -15.97 2.17
N PRO A 48 16.83 -15.79 0.91
CA PRO A 48 16.87 -14.49 0.26
C PRO A 48 16.17 -13.48 1.15
N ALA A 49 16.83 -12.35 1.43
CA ALA A 49 16.19 -11.24 2.10
C ALA A 49 14.94 -10.88 1.29
N SER A 50 13.77 -10.91 1.94
CA SER A 50 12.52 -10.55 1.28
C SER A 50 12.64 -9.15 0.70
N ALA A 51 12.14 -8.95 -0.52
CA ALA A 51 12.16 -7.64 -1.17
C ALA A 51 11.56 -6.56 -0.25
N PRO A 52 12.07 -5.32 -0.28
CA PRO A 52 11.53 -4.23 0.53
C PRO A 52 10.03 -4.05 0.28
N VAL A 53 9.26 -3.95 1.37
CA VAL A 53 7.83 -3.64 1.29
C VAL A 53 7.67 -2.19 0.83
N PRO A 54 6.89 -1.90 -0.22
CA PRO A 54 6.65 -0.53 -0.64
C PRO A 54 6.04 0.28 0.52
N SER A 55 6.79 1.24 1.03
CA SER A 55 6.41 2.02 2.21
C SER A 55 6.50 3.52 1.93
N ARG A 56 5.73 4.29 2.68
CA ARG A 56 5.68 5.75 2.57
C ARG A 56 5.61 6.38 3.96
N SER A 57 6.28 7.51 4.13
CA SER A 57 6.13 8.35 5.32
C SER A 57 5.50 9.69 4.95
N VAL A 58 4.46 10.08 5.67
CA VAL A 58 3.80 11.39 5.55
C VAL A 58 3.94 12.16 6.85
N TRP A 59 4.27 13.43 6.74
CA TRP A 59 4.69 14.27 7.87
C TRP A 59 3.76 15.46 8.02
N CYS A 60 3.61 15.97 9.24
CA CYS A 60 2.97 17.25 9.47
C CYS A 60 3.82 18.39 8.87
N ARG A 61 3.64 18.64 7.58
CA ARG A 61 4.17 19.81 6.86
C ARG A 61 3.26 20.15 5.69
N SER A 62 3.38 21.38 5.21
CA SER A 62 2.71 21.83 3.99
C SER A 62 3.05 20.89 2.82
N GLY A 63 2.04 20.54 2.03
CA GLY A 63 2.18 19.61 0.90
C GLY A 63 2.14 18.11 1.24
N GLU A 64 1.87 17.73 2.49
CA GLU A 64 1.57 16.34 2.85
C GLU A 64 0.29 16.24 3.70
N ALA A 65 0.17 17.07 4.74
CA ALA A 65 -1.06 17.20 5.52
C ALA A 65 -2.08 18.05 4.76
N LEU A 66 -3.36 17.64 4.77
CA LEU A 66 -4.46 18.47 4.27
C LEU A 66 -4.71 19.65 5.22
N GLY A 67 -4.67 19.38 6.52
CA GLY A 67 -5.04 20.37 7.52
C GLY A 67 -4.66 19.97 8.93
N ARG A 68 -4.80 20.95 9.82
CA ARG A 68 -4.58 20.83 11.25
C ARG A 68 -5.87 21.19 11.96
N LEU A 69 -6.22 20.42 12.98
CA LEU A 69 -7.36 20.68 13.83
C LEU A 69 -6.86 21.03 15.23
N ALA A 70 -7.41 22.10 15.81
CA ALA A 70 -7.16 22.44 17.20
C ALA A 70 -7.55 21.29 18.13
N SER A 71 -8.59 20.53 17.76
CA SER A 71 -8.95 19.23 18.29
C SER A 71 -9.89 18.51 17.30
N ARG A 72 -9.79 17.19 17.20
CA ARG A 72 -10.75 16.36 16.48
C ARG A 72 -12.14 16.44 17.13
N PRO A 73 -13.23 16.53 16.35
CA PRO A 73 -14.58 16.30 16.86
C PRO A 73 -14.71 14.93 17.54
N PRO A 74 -15.63 14.73 18.49
CA PRO A 74 -15.92 13.41 19.06
C PRO A 74 -16.16 12.36 17.97
N SER A 75 -15.76 11.11 18.21
CA SER A 75 -16.00 10.05 17.24
C SER A 75 -17.46 9.68 17.16
N ASP A 76 -17.95 9.47 15.94
CA ASP A 76 -19.30 8.97 15.71
C ASP A 76 -19.31 7.42 15.59
N LYS A 77 -20.51 6.84 15.48
CA LYS A 77 -20.67 5.38 15.40
C LYS A 77 -20.17 4.78 14.09
N THR A 78 -20.07 5.60 13.05
CA THR A 78 -19.60 5.25 11.70
C THR A 78 -18.09 5.37 11.55
N ASP A 79 -17.40 5.93 12.54
CA ASP A 79 -15.93 6.03 12.56
C ASP A 79 -15.27 4.67 12.85
N VAL A 80 -14.09 4.47 12.25
CA VAL A 80 -13.12 3.47 12.69
C VAL A 80 -12.02 4.17 13.47
N VAL A 81 -11.83 3.76 14.73
CA VAL A 81 -10.82 4.32 15.64
C VAL A 81 -9.89 3.22 16.13
N VAL A 82 -8.58 3.42 15.98
CA VAL A 82 -7.54 2.50 16.48
C VAL A 82 -6.44 3.32 17.15
N GLY A 83 -6.52 3.41 18.48
CA GLY A 83 -5.63 4.28 19.25
C GLY A 83 -5.75 5.73 18.75
N PRO A 84 -4.64 6.42 18.44
CA PRO A 84 -4.67 7.80 17.99
C PRO A 84 -5.10 7.99 16.53
N LEU A 85 -5.30 6.91 15.76
CA LEU A 85 -5.78 6.97 14.38
C LEU A 85 -7.30 6.88 14.31
N ARG A 86 -7.89 7.76 13.49
CA ARG A 86 -9.30 7.71 13.11
C ARG A 86 -9.47 7.84 11.60
N TRP A 87 -10.41 7.06 11.06
CA TRP A 87 -11.01 7.30 9.75
C TRP A 87 -12.49 7.60 9.93
N SER A 88 -12.84 8.86 9.70
CA SER A 88 -14.20 9.35 9.95
C SER A 88 -15.17 8.80 8.91
N GLY A 89 -16.30 8.23 9.35
CA GLY A 89 -17.32 7.66 8.47
C GLY A 89 -16.97 6.32 7.80
N LEU A 90 -15.80 5.73 8.05
CA LEU A 90 -15.31 4.57 7.28
C LEU A 90 -16.21 3.32 7.38
N LYS A 91 -16.92 3.10 8.49
CA LYS A 91 -17.86 1.96 8.61
C LYS A 91 -19.04 2.05 7.64
N SER A 92 -19.39 3.26 7.17
CA SER A 92 -20.46 3.42 6.17
C SER A 92 -20.14 2.76 4.83
N TRP A 93 -18.87 2.43 4.58
CA TRP A 93 -18.44 1.75 3.36
C TRP A 93 -18.93 0.31 3.28
N GLN A 94 -19.28 -0.31 4.40
CA GLN A 94 -19.74 -1.70 4.43
C GLN A 94 -20.84 -1.96 3.38
N ASP A 95 -21.87 -1.12 3.41
CA ASP A 95 -23.07 -1.23 2.58
C ASP A 95 -23.23 -0.06 1.59
N GLY A 96 -22.26 0.85 1.57
CA GLY A 96 -22.25 2.02 0.69
C GLY A 96 -22.07 1.70 -0.80
N ARG A 97 -22.30 2.69 -1.65
CA ARG A 97 -22.00 2.58 -3.09
C ARG A 97 -20.57 3.05 -3.35
N ARG A 98 -19.72 2.16 -3.88
CA ARG A 98 -18.32 2.43 -4.26
C ARG A 98 -18.11 3.75 -5.03
N THR A 99 -19.04 4.08 -5.93
CA THR A 99 -18.99 5.28 -6.78
C THR A 99 -19.09 6.59 -6.02
N ASP A 100 -19.62 6.57 -4.80
CA ASP A 100 -19.84 7.77 -4.00
C ASP A 100 -18.56 8.18 -3.24
N PHE A 101 -17.60 7.25 -3.13
CA PHE A 101 -16.39 7.40 -2.33
C PHE A 101 -15.10 7.34 -3.16
N GLY A 102 -15.18 7.02 -4.44
CA GLY A 102 -13.99 6.80 -5.25
C GLY A 102 -14.26 6.60 -6.73
N GLY A 103 -13.16 6.45 -7.46
CA GLY A 103 -13.16 6.23 -8.90
C GLY A 103 -12.30 5.05 -9.29
N ARG A 104 -12.55 4.52 -10.48
CA ARG A 104 -11.75 3.44 -11.05
C ARG A 104 -10.74 4.02 -12.04
N THR A 105 -9.45 3.78 -11.78
CA THR A 105 -8.37 4.16 -12.69
C THR A 105 -7.30 3.07 -12.68
N GLY A 106 -6.80 2.72 -13.87
CA GLY A 106 -5.94 1.55 -14.03
C GLY A 106 -6.63 0.25 -13.58
N GLY A 107 -5.86 -0.67 -12.99
CA GLY A 107 -6.29 -2.02 -12.59
C GLY A 107 -7.19 -2.11 -11.36
N GLY A 108 -7.70 -1.00 -10.80
CA GLY A 108 -8.49 -1.05 -9.57
C GLY A 108 -9.22 0.25 -9.21
N TRP A 109 -9.81 0.22 -8.02
CA TRP A 109 -10.55 1.32 -7.42
C TRP A 109 -9.69 2.10 -6.44
N HIS A 110 -9.87 3.42 -6.42
CA HIS A 110 -9.21 4.34 -5.51
C HIS A 110 -10.30 5.06 -4.72
N TYR A 111 -10.39 4.75 -3.43
CA TYR A 111 -11.40 5.29 -2.53
C TYR A 111 -10.80 6.33 -1.61
N LYS A 112 -11.43 7.50 -1.52
CA LYS A 112 -10.94 8.63 -0.73
C LYS A 112 -11.45 8.56 0.70
N ILE A 113 -10.53 8.59 1.66
CA ILE A 113 -10.84 8.69 3.09
C ILE A 113 -9.72 9.47 3.79
N GLY A 114 -10.10 10.39 4.69
CA GLY A 114 -9.13 11.14 5.48
C GLY A 114 -8.62 10.30 6.65
N ALA A 115 -7.30 10.25 6.83
CA ALA A 115 -6.70 9.70 8.05
C ALA A 115 -6.44 10.83 9.03
N GLU A 116 -7.05 10.75 10.21
CA GLU A 116 -6.90 11.74 11.27
C GLU A 116 -6.05 11.17 12.39
N ILE A 117 -4.93 11.83 12.68
CA ILE A 117 -3.96 11.40 13.67
C ILE A 117 -3.94 12.39 14.82
N GLU A 118 -4.06 11.88 16.03
CA GLU A 118 -3.90 12.68 17.25
C GLU A 118 -2.55 13.36 17.32
N ARG A 119 -2.51 14.58 17.86
CA ARG A 119 -1.27 15.34 18.04
C ARG A 119 -0.16 14.51 18.71
N GLY A 120 1.08 14.76 18.29
CA GLY A 120 2.28 14.13 18.84
C GLY A 120 2.41 12.63 18.53
N SER A 121 1.45 12.02 17.85
CA SER A 121 1.45 10.58 17.58
C SER A 121 2.16 10.23 16.28
N VAL A 122 2.76 9.04 16.27
CA VAL A 122 3.26 8.37 15.07
C VAL A 122 2.52 7.05 14.91
N VAL A 123 1.86 6.86 13.77
CA VAL A 123 1.09 5.66 13.47
C VAL A 123 1.55 5.07 12.14
N THR A 124 1.86 3.78 12.12
CA THR A 124 2.09 3.03 10.89
C THR A 124 0.86 2.17 10.60
N VAL A 125 0.32 2.30 9.39
CA VAL A 125 -0.74 1.44 8.87
C VAL A 125 -0.16 0.62 7.74
N SER A 126 -0.31 -0.69 7.80
CA SER A 126 0.19 -1.62 6.80
C SER A 126 -0.93 -2.51 6.29
N VAL A 127 -1.00 -2.73 4.99
CA VAL A 127 -1.80 -3.82 4.42
C VAL A 127 -1.14 -5.13 4.85
N ALA A 128 -1.94 -6.03 5.43
CA ALA A 128 -1.44 -7.32 5.87
C ALA A 128 -0.77 -8.08 4.71
N PRO A 129 0.31 -8.85 4.96
CA PRO A 129 1.10 -9.48 3.89
C PRO A 129 0.27 -10.21 2.83
N GLU A 130 -0.74 -10.97 3.26
CA GLU A 130 -1.64 -11.75 2.42
C GLU A 130 -2.47 -10.88 1.44
N ALA A 131 -2.68 -9.61 1.76
CA ALA A 131 -3.54 -8.70 1.01
C ALA A 131 -2.79 -7.72 0.09
N ARG A 132 -1.46 -7.63 0.19
CA ARG A 132 -0.64 -6.62 -0.52
C ARG A 132 -0.68 -6.72 -2.05
N HIS A 133 -1.03 -7.89 -2.59
CA HIS A 133 -1.21 -8.08 -4.02
C HIS A 133 -2.51 -7.46 -4.55
N ARG A 134 -3.48 -7.19 -3.66
CA ARG A 134 -4.83 -6.72 -4.01
C ARG A 134 -5.11 -5.31 -3.49
N ALA A 135 -4.43 -4.86 -2.45
CA ALA A 135 -4.73 -3.58 -1.81
C ALA A 135 -3.48 -2.77 -1.47
N GLY A 136 -3.67 -1.46 -1.39
CA GLY A 136 -2.63 -0.51 -1.01
C GLY A 136 -3.20 0.77 -0.42
N LEU A 137 -2.30 1.61 0.08
CA LEU A 137 -2.58 2.85 0.77
C LEU A 137 -2.03 4.01 -0.05
N GLY A 138 -2.87 4.96 -0.39
CA GLY A 138 -2.47 6.17 -1.13
C GLY A 138 -2.71 7.39 -0.27
N TYR A 139 -1.71 7.84 0.50
CA TYR A 139 -1.82 9.02 1.37
C TYR A 139 -0.73 10.04 1.08
N GLY A 140 -1.08 11.33 1.14
CA GLY A 140 -0.20 12.46 0.82
C GLY A 140 -0.75 13.31 -0.32
N GLN A 141 -0.03 14.37 -0.71
CA GLN A 141 -0.49 15.33 -1.74
C GLN A 141 0.45 15.45 -2.96
N LYS A 142 1.53 14.67 -3.02
CA LYS A 142 2.41 14.62 -4.19
C LYS A 142 1.74 13.88 -5.36
N GLU A 143 1.80 14.44 -6.56
CA GLU A 143 1.22 13.80 -7.74
C GLU A 143 1.92 12.45 -8.07
N GLY A 144 1.19 11.52 -8.72
CA GLY A 144 1.76 10.28 -9.25
C GLY A 144 1.82 9.07 -8.29
N PHE A 145 0.85 8.91 -7.38
CA PHE A 145 0.92 7.86 -6.37
C PHE A 145 0.71 6.43 -6.90
N THR A 146 1.76 5.63 -6.79
CA THR A 146 1.65 4.17 -6.65
C THR A 146 1.20 3.84 -5.23
N PRO A 147 0.14 3.04 -5.03
CA PRO A 147 -0.30 2.61 -3.70
C PRO A 147 0.84 1.91 -2.94
N ALA A 148 1.10 2.35 -1.71
CA ALA A 148 2.07 1.73 -0.83
C ALA A 148 1.43 0.57 -0.04
N ALA A 149 2.20 -0.45 0.29
CA ALA A 149 1.74 -1.49 1.22
C ALA A 149 1.76 -1.00 2.68
N GLU A 150 2.50 0.08 2.98
CA GLU A 150 2.61 0.65 4.31
C GLU A 150 2.70 2.19 4.26
N VAL A 151 2.02 2.86 5.19
CA VAL A 151 2.13 4.30 5.41
C VAL A 151 2.41 4.59 6.88
N THR A 152 3.45 5.37 7.16
CA THR A 152 3.71 5.95 8.48
C THR A 152 3.30 7.42 8.50
N PHE A 153 2.38 7.75 9.38
CA PHE A 153 1.88 9.10 9.64
C PHE A 153 2.57 9.69 10.86
N SER A 154 3.09 10.92 10.74
CA SER A 154 3.69 11.68 11.84
C SER A 154 2.90 12.96 12.06
N ALA A 155 2.04 12.99 13.07
CA ALA A 155 1.21 14.14 13.40
C ALA A 155 2.04 15.36 13.85
N CYS A 156 1.41 16.54 13.78
CA CYS A 156 1.92 17.75 14.39
C CYS A 156 2.01 17.57 15.90
N THR A 157 2.97 18.21 16.56
CA THR A 157 3.12 18.13 18.02
C THR A 157 2.02 18.88 18.77
N ASP A 158 1.43 19.90 18.15
CA ASP A 158 0.54 20.87 18.77
C ASP A 158 -0.94 20.74 18.34
N SER A 159 -1.22 19.91 17.35
CA SER A 159 -2.54 19.85 16.70
C SER A 159 -2.80 18.47 16.11
N ASP A 160 -4.08 18.10 16.05
CA ASP A 160 -4.46 16.87 15.36
C ASP A 160 -4.30 17.08 13.85
N THR A 161 -3.84 16.05 13.14
CA THR A 161 -3.42 16.19 11.74
C THR A 161 -4.30 15.36 10.84
N VAL A 162 -4.78 15.96 9.76
CA VAL A 162 -5.59 15.28 8.73
C VAL A 162 -4.74 15.07 7.48
N TYR A 163 -4.66 13.83 7.03
CA TYR A 163 -4.05 13.45 5.76
C TYR A 163 -5.14 13.05 4.77
N VAL A 164 -5.12 13.66 3.59
CA VAL A 164 -5.95 13.18 2.48
C VAL A 164 -5.26 12.00 1.82
N GLY A 165 -6.08 10.99 1.54
CA GLY A 165 -5.63 9.80 0.88
C GLY A 165 -6.77 8.82 0.74
N GLY A 166 -6.41 7.54 0.79
CA GLY A 166 -7.34 6.51 0.41
C GLY A 166 -6.81 5.10 0.45
N PHE A 167 -7.72 4.19 0.11
CA PHE A 167 -7.41 2.79 -0.14
C PHE A 167 -7.49 2.52 -1.65
N PHE A 168 -6.49 1.80 -2.15
CA PHE A 168 -6.55 1.15 -3.44
C PHE A 168 -7.02 -0.28 -3.26
N VAL A 169 -7.95 -0.72 -4.11
CA VAL A 169 -8.41 -2.12 -4.17
C VAL A 169 -8.47 -2.57 -5.63
N ALA A 170 -7.67 -3.56 -5.98
CA ALA A 170 -7.64 -4.16 -7.31
C ALA A 170 -8.94 -4.92 -7.64
N GLY A 171 -9.16 -5.13 -8.93
CA GLY A 171 -10.30 -5.90 -9.43
C GLY A 171 -11.61 -5.12 -9.35
N ASP A 172 -12.65 -5.74 -8.79
CA ASP A 172 -13.96 -5.12 -8.68
C ASP A 172 -14.04 -4.06 -7.58
N GLY A 173 -13.02 -3.91 -6.74
CA GLY A 173 -12.97 -2.90 -5.69
C GLY A 173 -13.73 -3.25 -4.42
N ARG A 174 -14.29 -4.46 -4.30
CA ARG A 174 -14.85 -4.97 -3.04
C ARG A 174 -13.82 -5.83 -2.35
N PHE A 175 -13.60 -5.63 -1.06
CA PHE A 175 -12.61 -6.44 -0.34
C PHE A 175 -12.75 -6.33 1.18
N CYS A 176 -12.53 -7.45 1.87
CA CYS A 176 -12.24 -7.44 3.29
C CYS A 176 -10.76 -7.14 3.46
N LEU A 177 -10.45 -5.88 3.77
CA LEU A 177 -9.08 -5.37 3.80
C LEU A 177 -8.50 -5.55 5.21
N PRO A 178 -7.59 -6.52 5.43
CA PRO A 178 -6.86 -6.63 6.68
C PRO A 178 -5.77 -5.56 6.76
N LEU A 179 -5.79 -4.79 7.85
CA LEU A 179 -4.79 -3.76 8.15
C LEU A 179 -4.12 -4.05 9.49
N ASP A 180 -2.81 -3.91 9.52
CA ASP A 180 -2.02 -3.87 10.74
C ASP A 180 -1.76 -2.42 11.12
N VAL A 181 -2.22 -2.00 12.30
CA VAL A 181 -2.03 -0.64 12.81
C VAL A 181 -1.07 -0.66 13.99
N ARG A 182 0.08 -0.01 13.85
CA ARG A 182 1.11 0.10 14.88
C ARG A 182 1.24 1.54 15.35
N VAL A 183 1.20 1.74 16.67
CA VAL A 183 1.41 3.06 17.31
C VAL A 183 2.81 3.11 17.89
N GLY A 184 3.64 4.04 17.41
CA GLY A 184 5.05 4.13 17.80
C GLY A 184 5.78 2.80 17.64
N LYS A 185 6.32 2.27 18.74
CA LYS A 185 7.05 0.99 18.79
C LYS A 185 6.23 -0.19 19.33
N ALA A 186 4.93 0.01 19.57
CA ALA A 186 4.07 -1.06 20.09
C ALA A 186 3.88 -2.21 19.07
N ALA A 187 3.34 -3.33 19.53
CA ALA A 187 2.91 -4.40 18.63
C ALA A 187 1.77 -3.89 17.71
N PRO A 188 1.72 -4.32 16.43
CA PRO A 188 0.60 -3.99 15.56
C PRO A 188 -0.71 -4.61 16.04
N ARG A 189 -1.80 -3.85 15.95
CA ARG A 189 -3.17 -4.32 16.12
C ARG A 189 -3.78 -4.58 14.74
N ARG A 190 -4.20 -5.82 14.50
CA ARG A 190 -4.93 -6.21 13.29
C ARG A 190 -6.38 -5.74 13.36
N ILE A 191 -6.86 -5.16 12.27
CA ILE A 191 -8.29 -4.87 12.02
C ILE A 191 -8.66 -5.33 10.60
N VAL A 192 -9.94 -5.48 10.33
CA VAL A 192 -10.48 -5.74 8.99
C VAL A 192 -11.47 -4.66 8.63
N ILE A 193 -11.30 -4.03 7.46
CA ILE A 193 -12.22 -3.04 6.93
C ILE A 193 -13.07 -3.69 5.83
N PRO A 194 -14.41 -3.69 5.96
CA PRO A 194 -15.30 -4.12 4.89
C PRO A 194 -15.39 -3.02 3.82
N VAL A 195 -14.52 -3.09 2.81
CA VAL A 195 -14.55 -2.14 1.68
C VAL A 195 -15.64 -2.59 0.72
N PHE A 196 -16.87 -2.09 0.92
CA PHE A 196 -18.06 -2.34 0.08
C PHE A 196 -18.38 -3.84 -0.12
N SER A 197 -17.95 -4.68 0.80
CA SER A 197 -18.14 -6.13 0.77
C SER A 197 -19.43 -6.58 1.45
N GLY A 198 -20.21 -5.68 2.04
CA GLY A 198 -21.14 -6.05 3.10
C GLY A 198 -20.32 -6.53 4.30
N GLY A 199 -20.69 -7.65 4.93
CA GLY A 199 -19.90 -8.24 6.02
C GLY A 199 -18.54 -8.79 5.59
N CYS A 200 -17.64 -8.95 6.57
CA CYS A 200 -16.42 -9.73 6.41
C CYS A 200 -16.49 -11.00 7.25
N PRO A 201 -15.97 -12.15 6.74
CA PRO A 201 -15.86 -13.36 7.55
C PRO A 201 -15.05 -13.08 8.82
N THR A 202 -15.55 -13.55 9.95
CA THR A 202 -14.90 -13.51 11.27
C THR A 202 -14.10 -14.76 11.52
#